data_AF-A0A482UU08-F1
#
_entry.id   AF-A0A482UU08-F1
#
_cell.length_a   1.000
_cell.length_b   1.000
_cell.length_c   1.000
_cell.angle_alpha   90.00
_cell.angle_beta   90.00
_cell.angle_gamma   90.00
#
_symmetry.space_group_name_H-M   'P 1'
#
loop_
_entity.id
_entity.type
_entity.pdbx_description
1 polymer ?
#
loop_
_entity_poly.entity_id
_entity_poly.type
_entity_poly.pdbx_seq_one_letter_code
_entity_poly.pdbx_strand_id
1 'polypeptide(L)'
;MLKTNKHLSPPQAVINNNNNNNNKNFAHINKFIIVCRKMNAKLLKSAILRTNVKHRPAPSLFYFPGLTSKAIWPTEHFDQYCKLLSSNYDVILAEYKAIQSKKGSDYGVEEHKLHSGKWDWHSYVSKGKRQADFAVHCPRTTEVLESLTQPKLMANTPFSFAFFSTMYPKSKIDAHYAPCNLRLRCHFPLIVPNSNRVEDCGMRIADTTFRWEVGKPVFFDDAYEHEG
;
A
#
# COMPACT_ATOMS: atom_id res chain seq x y z
N MET A 1 18.37 -15.84 -56.96
CA MET A 1 18.67 -14.54 -57.59
C MET A 1 18.62 -13.47 -56.50
N LEU A 2 19.74 -12.79 -56.20
CA LEU A 2 19.90 -11.52 -55.43
C LEU A 2 19.22 -11.39 -54.02
N LYS A 3 20.01 -11.29 -52.93
CA LYS A 3 20.29 -10.06 -52.10
C LYS A 3 19.05 -9.51 -51.33
N THR A 4 19.07 -9.12 -50.04
CA THR A 4 20.13 -8.89 -49.02
C THR A 4 19.50 -9.03 -47.60
N ASN A 5 20.05 -8.70 -46.42
CA ASN A 5 21.13 -7.77 -46.02
C ASN A 5 21.92 -8.22 -44.75
N LYS A 6 22.53 -7.26 -44.04
CA LYS A 6 23.56 -7.40 -42.99
C LYS A 6 23.05 -7.41 -41.54
N HIS A 7 23.58 -8.33 -40.73
CA HIS A 7 23.89 -8.09 -39.31
C HIS A 7 25.29 -7.47 -39.18
N LEU A 8 25.53 -6.67 -38.13
CA LEU A 8 26.87 -6.19 -37.75
C LEU A 8 27.03 -6.25 -36.22
N SER A 9 28.11 -6.90 -35.78
CA SER A 9 28.62 -6.91 -34.41
C SER A 9 30.06 -6.39 -34.42
N PRO A 10 30.58 -5.80 -33.32
CA PRO A 10 31.84 -5.05 -33.35
C PRO A 10 33.09 -5.94 -33.20
N PRO A 11 34.23 -5.59 -33.81
CA PRO A 11 35.52 -6.22 -33.56
C PRO A 11 36.36 -5.49 -32.49
N GLN A 12 37.13 -6.26 -31.72
CA GLN A 12 38.28 -5.77 -30.94
C GLN A 12 39.57 -5.80 -31.80
N ALA A 13 40.55 -4.95 -31.51
CA ALA A 13 41.94 -5.10 -32.00
C ALA A 13 42.99 -4.39 -31.10
N VAL A 14 44.24 -4.86 -31.20
CA VAL A 14 45.38 -4.77 -30.26
C VAL A 14 46.65 -5.11 -31.09
N ILE A 15 47.87 -4.53 -30.95
CA ILE A 15 48.47 -3.58 -29.98
C ILE A 15 49.66 -2.77 -30.60
N ASN A 16 50.21 -1.79 -29.86
CA ASN A 16 51.54 -1.13 -29.89
C ASN A 16 52.45 -1.16 -31.15
N ASN A 17 53.14 -0.03 -31.46
CA ASN A 17 54.52 0.18 -30.95
C ASN A 17 55.08 1.63 -31.06
N ASN A 18 56.15 1.88 -30.31
CA ASN A 18 56.85 3.18 -30.15
C ASN A 18 57.70 3.61 -31.37
N ASN A 19 57.87 4.92 -31.61
CA ASN A 19 59.16 5.62 -31.39
C ASN A 19 59.23 7.11 -31.84
N ASN A 20 59.74 7.94 -30.92
CA ASN A 20 60.65 9.11 -31.05
C ASN A 20 60.66 10.13 -32.22
N ASN A 21 60.88 11.38 -31.76
CA ASN A 21 61.62 12.52 -32.34
C ASN A 21 60.89 13.61 -33.15
N ASN A 22 60.96 14.83 -32.59
CA ASN A 22 61.14 16.17 -33.20
C ASN A 22 60.10 16.63 -34.27
N ASN A 23 59.65 17.89 -34.31
CA ASN A 23 60.32 19.11 -33.88
C ASN A 23 59.33 20.23 -33.46
N LYS A 24 59.86 21.34 -32.96
CA LYS A 24 59.14 22.40 -32.23
C LYS A 24 58.30 23.36 -33.12
N ASN A 25 57.54 24.20 -32.42
CA ASN A 25 56.90 25.46 -32.81
C ASN A 25 55.56 25.36 -33.55
N PHE A 26 54.46 25.62 -32.82
CA PHE A 26 53.49 26.63 -33.24
C PHE A 26 52.84 27.37 -32.05
N ALA A 27 52.82 28.69 -32.21
CA ALA A 27 52.11 29.77 -31.54
C ALA A 27 51.22 29.53 -30.30
N HIS A 28 51.36 30.49 -29.36
CA HIS A 28 50.42 30.85 -28.30
C HIS A 28 48.93 30.71 -28.65
N ILE A 29 48.18 30.00 -27.80
CA ILE A 29 46.74 30.22 -27.60
C ILE A 29 46.52 30.42 -26.10
N ASN A 30 45.97 31.59 -25.72
CA ASN A 30 45.74 31.94 -24.32
C ASN A 30 44.69 31.02 -23.69
N LYS A 31 45.12 30.26 -22.68
CA LYS A 31 44.27 29.32 -21.94
C LYS A 31 43.44 30.09 -20.92
N PHE A 32 42.16 30.33 -21.22
CA PHE A 32 41.21 30.91 -20.25
C PHE A 32 40.99 29.90 -19.11
N ILE A 33 41.72 30.06 -18.00
CA ILE A 33 41.55 29.21 -16.82
C ILE A 33 40.30 29.67 -16.08
N ILE A 34 39.22 28.88 -16.19
CA ILE A 34 38.07 29.01 -15.29
C ILE A 34 38.54 28.59 -13.89
N VAL A 35 38.78 29.57 -13.03
CA VAL A 35 39.09 29.33 -11.62
C VAL A 35 37.80 28.91 -10.92
N CYS A 36 37.54 27.61 -10.86
CA CYS A 36 36.51 27.03 -10.01
C CYS A 36 36.84 27.28 -8.53
N ARG A 37 36.40 28.43 -8.00
CA ARG A 37 36.35 28.66 -6.55
C ARG A 37 35.47 27.57 -5.93
N LYS A 38 36.06 26.71 -5.10
CA LYS A 38 35.30 25.79 -4.24
C LYS A 38 34.38 26.62 -3.34
N MET A 39 33.09 26.64 -3.65
CA MET A 39 32.07 27.13 -2.73
C MET A 39 31.96 26.11 -1.58
N ASN A 40 32.57 26.43 -0.44
CA ASN A 40 32.41 25.63 0.78
C ASN A 40 30.98 25.82 1.31
N ALA A 41 30.07 24.93 0.91
CA ALA A 41 28.71 24.86 1.44
C ALA A 41 28.78 24.46 2.92
N LYS A 42 28.72 25.44 3.82
CA LYS A 42 28.72 25.22 5.27
C LYS A 42 27.31 24.85 5.72
N LEU A 43 27.05 23.56 5.86
CA LEU A 43 25.74 23.04 6.24
C LEU A 43 25.45 23.39 7.71
N LEU A 44 24.74 24.51 7.93
CA LEU A 44 24.28 24.92 9.25
C LEU A 44 23.22 23.93 9.73
N LYS A 45 23.57 23.08 10.69
CA LYS A 45 22.60 22.28 11.45
C LYS A 45 21.74 23.24 12.28
N SER A 46 20.63 23.70 11.69
CA SER A 46 19.55 24.33 12.45
C SER A 46 19.06 23.34 13.52
N ALA A 47 19.20 23.70 14.79
CA ALA A 47 18.60 22.96 15.90
C ALA A 47 17.07 23.17 16.01
N ILE A 48 16.48 23.90 15.06
CA ILE A 48 15.05 24.21 14.98
C ILE A 48 14.46 23.56 13.73
N LEU A 49 14.54 22.23 13.69
CA LEU A 49 13.70 21.37 12.86
C LEU A 49 13.10 20.27 13.74
N ARG A 50 12.28 20.68 14.71
CA ARG A 50 11.13 19.86 15.10
C ARG A 50 10.14 19.88 13.93
N THR A 51 10.45 19.11 12.89
CA THR A 51 9.45 18.77 11.89
C THR A 51 8.40 17.94 12.59
N ASN A 52 7.28 18.57 12.97
CA ASN A 52 6.04 17.81 13.08
C ASN A 52 5.88 17.13 11.71
N VAL A 53 6.07 15.82 11.68
CA VAL A 53 5.99 15.03 10.44
C VAL A 53 4.55 15.13 9.99
N LYS A 54 4.27 16.05 9.06
CA LYS A 54 2.93 16.21 8.52
C LYS A 54 2.70 15.02 7.60
N HIS A 55 2.18 13.94 8.17
CA HIS A 55 1.75 12.76 7.43
C HIS A 55 0.80 13.18 6.30
N ARG A 56 0.98 12.57 5.15
CA ARG A 56 0.22 12.81 3.92
C ARG A 56 -0.04 11.47 3.25
N PRO A 57 -1.08 11.36 2.40
CA PRO A 57 -1.21 10.21 1.54
C PRO A 57 0.02 10.14 0.61
N ALA A 58 0.66 8.98 0.56
CA ALA A 58 1.81 8.69 -0.29
C ALA A 58 1.66 7.28 -0.90
N PRO A 59 0.61 7.06 -1.73
CA PRO A 59 0.30 5.74 -2.25
C PRO A 59 1.41 5.21 -3.17
N SER A 60 1.59 3.89 -3.15
CA SER A 60 2.75 3.21 -3.74
C SER A 60 2.71 3.02 -5.27
N LEU A 61 1.56 3.21 -5.93
CA LEU A 61 1.43 3.07 -7.39
C LEU A 61 1.03 4.39 -8.08
N PHE A 62 -0.04 5.06 -7.65
CA PHE A 62 -0.42 6.36 -8.19
C PHE A 62 -1.26 7.21 -7.22
N TYR A 63 -1.21 8.53 -7.41
CA TYR A 63 -1.96 9.50 -6.62
C TYR A 63 -2.85 10.36 -7.53
N PHE A 64 -4.15 10.42 -7.23
CA PHE A 64 -5.10 11.29 -7.91
C PHE A 64 -5.24 12.62 -7.15
N PRO A 65 -4.85 13.76 -7.73
CA PRO A 65 -4.90 15.06 -7.05
C PRO A 65 -6.34 15.58 -6.91
N GLY A 66 -6.56 16.43 -5.90
CA GLY A 66 -7.85 17.10 -5.68
C GLY A 66 -8.88 16.31 -4.86
N LEU A 67 -8.65 15.04 -4.55
CA LEU A 67 -9.49 14.30 -3.61
C LEU A 67 -9.29 14.82 -2.18
N THR A 68 -10.40 14.98 -1.45
CA THR A 68 -10.36 15.20 0.00
C THR A 68 -9.81 13.95 0.67
N SER A 69 -8.80 14.11 1.51
CA SER A 69 -8.07 13.02 2.16
C SER A 69 -7.84 13.36 3.63
N LYS A 70 -8.11 12.40 4.51
CA LYS A 70 -7.91 12.43 5.96
C LYS A 70 -7.47 11.04 6.40
N ALA A 71 -6.51 10.94 7.32
CA ALA A 71 -6.02 9.64 7.79
C ALA A 71 -7.16 8.79 8.37
N ILE A 72 -7.90 9.33 9.33
CA ILE A 72 -9.14 8.74 9.87
C ILE A 72 -10.32 9.66 9.53
N TRP A 73 -11.45 9.05 9.17
CA TRP A 73 -12.68 9.77 8.86
C TRP A 73 -13.73 9.61 9.96
N PRO A 74 -14.44 10.69 10.35
CA PRO A 74 -15.59 10.61 11.25
C PRO A 74 -16.66 9.66 10.72
N THR A 75 -17.17 8.79 11.60
CA THR A 75 -18.23 7.81 11.30
C THR A 75 -19.56 8.47 10.90
N GLU A 76 -19.78 9.73 11.29
CA GLU A 76 -20.93 10.55 10.90
C GLU A 76 -21.09 10.66 9.37
N HIS A 77 -19.99 10.69 8.61
CA HIS A 77 -20.04 10.69 7.14
C HIS A 77 -20.56 9.36 6.54
N PHE A 78 -20.63 8.30 7.35
CA PHE A 78 -20.97 6.94 6.96
C PHE A 78 -22.08 6.33 7.82
N ASP A 79 -22.93 7.16 8.45
CA ASP A 79 -23.97 6.73 9.39
C ASP A 79 -24.88 5.60 8.85
N GLN A 80 -25.25 5.64 7.55
CA GLN A 80 -25.97 4.56 6.88
C GLN A 80 -25.23 3.20 6.94
N TYR A 81 -23.91 3.21 6.71
CA TYR A 81 -23.06 2.01 6.76
C TYR A 81 -22.92 1.52 8.19
N CYS A 82 -22.72 2.44 9.14
CA CYS A 82 -22.63 2.11 10.56
C CYS A 82 -23.90 1.39 11.03
N LYS A 83 -25.07 1.96 10.73
CA LYS A 83 -26.37 1.38 11.06
C LYS A 83 -26.56 -0.01 10.43
N LEU A 84 -26.28 -0.15 9.14
CA LEU A 84 -26.44 -1.41 8.42
C LEU A 84 -25.51 -2.51 8.95
N LEU A 85 -24.23 -2.21 9.17
CA LEU A 85 -23.26 -3.19 9.67
C LEU A 85 -23.59 -3.59 11.12
N SER A 86 -23.86 -2.62 12.00
CA SER A 86 -24.19 -2.89 13.40
C SER A 86 -25.53 -3.64 13.55
N SER A 87 -26.55 -3.36 12.73
CA SER A 87 -27.84 -4.08 12.80
C SER A 87 -27.78 -5.53 12.29
N ASN A 88 -26.73 -5.89 11.54
CA ASN A 88 -26.50 -7.24 11.03
C ASN A 88 -25.32 -7.95 11.74
N TYR A 89 -24.77 -7.36 12.80
CA TYR A 89 -23.55 -7.82 13.48
C TYR A 89 -23.58 -9.32 13.84
N ASP A 90 -24.65 -9.78 14.51
CA ASP A 90 -24.74 -11.18 14.98
C ASP A 90 -24.77 -12.19 13.84
N VAL A 91 -25.42 -11.81 12.72
CA VAL A 91 -25.52 -12.64 11.52
C VAL A 91 -24.16 -12.74 10.83
N ILE A 92 -23.47 -11.60 10.65
CA ILE A 92 -22.13 -11.55 10.06
C ILE A 92 -21.13 -12.34 10.93
N LEU A 93 -21.21 -12.22 12.25
CA LEU A 93 -20.37 -12.97 13.19
C LEU A 93 -20.63 -14.49 13.13
N ALA A 94 -21.90 -14.91 13.00
CA ALA A 94 -22.25 -16.32 12.88
C ALA A 94 -21.75 -16.93 11.56
N GLU A 95 -21.95 -16.23 10.44
CA GLU A 95 -21.45 -16.66 9.13
C GLU A 95 -19.92 -16.71 9.09
N TYR A 96 -19.22 -15.73 9.68
CA TYR A 96 -17.77 -15.74 9.84
C TYR A 96 -17.25 -16.99 10.59
N LYS A 97 -17.86 -17.32 11.75
CA LYS A 97 -17.49 -18.54 12.50
C LYS A 97 -17.77 -19.82 11.70
N ALA A 98 -18.85 -19.82 10.92
CA ALA A 98 -19.21 -20.96 10.07
C ALA A 98 -18.22 -21.14 8.91
N ILE A 99 -17.77 -20.09 8.23
CA ILE A 99 -16.80 -20.21 7.13
C ILE A 99 -15.38 -20.52 7.65
N GLN A 100 -14.96 -19.91 8.76
CA GLN A 100 -13.67 -20.18 9.40
C GLN A 100 -13.48 -21.65 9.80
N SER A 101 -14.54 -22.34 10.24
CA SER A 101 -14.47 -23.76 10.60
C SER A 101 -14.50 -24.71 9.40
N LYS A 102 -14.99 -24.26 8.23
CA LYS A 102 -15.21 -25.10 7.04
C LYS A 102 -14.18 -24.91 5.93
N LYS A 103 -13.62 -23.71 5.79
CA LYS A 103 -12.78 -23.31 4.66
C LYS A 103 -11.45 -22.76 5.15
N GLY A 104 -10.36 -23.27 4.58
CA GLY A 104 -9.03 -22.66 4.74
C GLY A 104 -8.99 -21.24 4.17
N SER A 105 -7.92 -20.50 4.47
CA SER A 105 -7.77 -19.15 3.94
C SER A 105 -7.60 -19.15 2.41
N ASP A 106 -8.12 -18.10 1.75
CA ASP A 106 -7.80 -17.77 0.36
C ASP A 106 -6.62 -16.78 0.20
N TYR A 107 -5.91 -16.49 1.28
CA TYR A 107 -4.72 -15.64 1.25
C TYR A 107 -3.49 -16.37 0.67
N GLY A 108 -2.91 -15.81 -0.40
CA GLY A 108 -1.76 -16.40 -1.08
C GLY A 108 -0.43 -15.99 -0.47
N VAL A 109 0.40 -16.96 -0.08
CA VAL A 109 1.71 -16.74 0.57
C VAL A 109 2.69 -15.96 -0.34
N GLU A 110 2.58 -16.08 -1.66
CA GLU A 110 3.41 -15.32 -2.60
C GLU A 110 3.07 -13.83 -2.70
N GLU A 111 1.92 -13.38 -2.19
CA GLU A 111 1.45 -12.03 -2.49
C GLU A 111 2.23 -10.93 -1.72
N HIS A 112 2.69 -11.15 -0.48
CA HIS A 112 3.28 -10.07 0.34
C HIS A 112 4.37 -10.49 1.34
N LYS A 113 5.49 -9.74 1.33
CA LYS A 113 6.55 -9.74 2.37
C LYS A 113 6.28 -8.79 3.56
N LEU A 114 5.12 -8.14 3.59
CA LEU A 114 4.78 -7.04 4.52
C LEU A 114 4.13 -7.49 5.83
N HIS A 115 4.01 -8.80 6.06
CA HIS A 115 3.43 -9.34 7.29
C HIS A 115 4.27 -10.48 7.85
N SER A 116 4.11 -10.71 9.15
CA SER A 116 4.67 -11.83 9.88
C SER A 116 3.60 -12.49 10.77
N GLY A 117 3.81 -13.74 11.17
CA GLY A 117 2.81 -14.55 11.86
C GLY A 117 1.79 -15.17 10.90
N LYS A 118 0.61 -15.52 11.41
CA LYS A 118 -0.50 -16.10 10.63
C LYS A 118 -1.58 -15.05 10.36
N TRP A 119 -2.03 -14.97 9.11
CA TRP A 119 -3.11 -14.10 8.68
C TRP A 119 -4.02 -14.86 7.71
N ASP A 120 -5.28 -15.06 8.09
CA ASP A 120 -6.26 -15.73 7.22
C ASP A 120 -7.25 -14.72 6.65
N TRP A 121 -7.42 -14.74 5.33
CA TRP A 121 -8.50 -14.09 4.59
C TRP A 121 -9.57 -15.09 4.17
N HIS A 122 -10.82 -14.63 4.13
CA HIS A 122 -11.94 -15.27 3.43
C HIS A 122 -12.68 -14.22 2.62
N SER A 123 -12.55 -14.26 1.29
CA SER A 123 -12.81 -13.13 0.40
C SER A 123 -14.16 -13.18 -0.32
N TYR A 124 -14.96 -12.12 -0.19
CA TYR A 124 -16.14 -11.88 -1.02
C TYR A 124 -15.78 -11.17 -2.33
N VAL A 125 -14.93 -10.15 -2.27
CA VAL A 125 -14.35 -9.47 -3.44
C VAL A 125 -12.83 -9.52 -3.32
N SER A 126 -12.16 -9.98 -4.37
CA SER A 126 -10.70 -9.94 -4.49
C SER A 126 -10.33 -9.36 -5.86
N LYS A 127 -9.48 -8.32 -5.87
CA LYS A 127 -9.05 -7.58 -7.07
C LYS A 127 -10.24 -7.18 -7.97
N GLY A 128 -11.33 -6.75 -7.34
CA GLY A 128 -12.57 -6.33 -7.99
C GLY A 128 -13.50 -7.45 -8.48
N LYS A 129 -13.10 -8.72 -8.37
CA LYS A 129 -13.92 -9.89 -8.75
C LYS A 129 -14.66 -10.46 -7.54
N ARG A 130 -15.98 -10.60 -7.66
CA ARG A 130 -16.81 -11.32 -6.67
C ARG A 130 -16.49 -12.81 -6.69
N GLN A 131 -16.38 -13.41 -5.50
CA GLN A 131 -16.14 -14.83 -5.31
C GLN A 131 -17.49 -15.52 -5.04
N ALA A 132 -17.99 -16.28 -6.01
CA ALA A 132 -19.30 -16.92 -5.91
C ALA A 132 -19.42 -17.88 -4.70
N ASP A 133 -18.32 -18.56 -4.39
CA ASP A 133 -18.21 -19.50 -3.26
C ASP A 133 -18.45 -18.84 -1.88
N PHE A 134 -18.03 -17.58 -1.70
CA PHE A 134 -18.29 -16.85 -0.46
C PHE A 134 -19.79 -16.67 -0.22
N ALA A 135 -20.57 -16.39 -1.27
CA ALA A 135 -22.02 -16.20 -1.15
C ALA A 135 -22.78 -17.50 -0.79
N VAL A 136 -22.19 -18.67 -1.03
CA VAL A 136 -22.74 -19.97 -0.60
C VAL A 136 -22.58 -20.16 0.92
N HIS A 137 -21.49 -19.65 1.50
CA HIS A 137 -21.17 -19.79 2.91
C HIS A 137 -21.67 -18.63 3.80
N CYS A 138 -21.76 -17.43 3.24
CA CYS A 138 -22.11 -16.21 3.94
C CYS A 138 -23.18 -15.39 3.17
N PRO A 139 -24.35 -15.99 2.84
CA PRO A 139 -25.37 -15.36 2.01
C PRO A 139 -25.90 -14.03 2.57
N ARG A 140 -26.09 -13.92 3.89
CA ARG A 140 -26.59 -12.68 4.50
C ARG A 140 -25.53 -11.58 4.51
N THR A 141 -24.27 -11.93 4.77
CA THR A 141 -23.15 -10.99 4.62
C THR A 141 -23.05 -10.51 3.17
N THR A 142 -23.26 -11.40 2.18
CA THR A 142 -23.34 -11.00 0.76
C THR A 142 -24.51 -10.05 0.49
N GLU A 143 -25.72 -10.31 1.00
CA GLU A 143 -26.86 -9.38 0.86
C GLU A 143 -26.56 -8.00 1.48
N VAL A 144 -25.97 -7.97 2.67
CA VAL A 144 -25.54 -6.74 3.35
C VAL A 144 -24.52 -5.98 2.51
N LEU A 145 -23.48 -6.64 2.01
CA LEU A 145 -22.45 -6.02 1.18
C LEU A 145 -22.99 -5.54 -0.18
N GLU A 146 -23.89 -6.28 -0.81
CA GLU A 146 -24.51 -5.87 -2.07
C GLU A 146 -25.49 -4.71 -1.89
N SER A 147 -26.18 -4.62 -0.75
CA SER A 147 -27.00 -3.44 -0.40
C SER A 147 -26.18 -2.15 -0.19
N LEU A 148 -24.86 -2.28 -0.04
CA LEU A 148 -23.94 -1.13 -0.08
C LEU A 148 -23.57 -0.71 -1.52
N THR A 149 -23.78 -1.52 -2.56
CA THR A 149 -23.43 -1.18 -3.96
C THR A 149 -24.56 -0.46 -4.71
N GLN A 150 -24.32 0.38 -5.71
CA GLN A 150 -23.10 0.98 -6.29
C GLN A 150 -23.04 2.50 -5.99
N PRO A 151 -21.89 3.19 -6.17
CA PRO A 151 -20.56 2.72 -6.60
C PRO A 151 -19.65 2.25 -5.43
N LYS A 152 -20.20 2.14 -4.22
CA LYS A 152 -19.47 2.27 -2.95
C LYS A 152 -18.45 1.15 -2.62
N LEU A 153 -18.56 -0.06 -3.20
CA LEU A 153 -17.54 -1.13 -3.04
C LEU A 153 -16.45 -1.14 -4.14
N MET A 154 -16.54 -0.29 -5.16
CA MET A 154 -15.59 -0.25 -6.30
C MET A 154 -15.37 -1.62 -7.00
N ALA A 155 -16.37 -2.50 -6.97
CA ALA A 155 -16.35 -3.77 -7.69
C ALA A 155 -16.04 -3.51 -9.18
N ASN A 156 -15.35 -4.45 -9.84
CA ASN A 156 -14.74 -4.31 -11.16
C ASN A 156 -13.49 -3.41 -11.24
N THR A 157 -12.91 -2.97 -10.12
CA THR A 157 -11.56 -2.35 -10.10
C THR A 157 -10.52 -3.27 -9.46
N PRO A 158 -9.27 -3.34 -9.95
CA PRO A 158 -8.24 -4.21 -9.36
C PRO A 158 -7.84 -3.82 -7.93
N PHE A 159 -8.30 -2.66 -7.45
CA PHE A 159 -8.06 -2.12 -6.12
C PHE A 159 -9.22 -2.36 -5.14
N SER A 160 -10.26 -3.13 -5.52
CA SER A 160 -11.35 -3.48 -4.61
C SER A 160 -11.14 -4.84 -3.94
N PHE A 161 -11.29 -4.84 -2.62
CA PHE A 161 -11.20 -6.02 -1.74
C PHE A 161 -12.27 -5.92 -0.65
N ALA A 162 -12.99 -7.01 -0.40
CA ALA A 162 -13.93 -7.14 0.71
C ALA A 162 -13.85 -8.59 1.22
N PHE A 163 -13.42 -8.78 2.45
CA PHE A 163 -13.07 -10.09 3.01
C PHE A 163 -13.15 -10.07 4.54
N PHE A 164 -13.32 -11.24 5.16
CA PHE A 164 -13.05 -11.40 6.58
C PHE A 164 -11.55 -11.53 6.80
N SER A 165 -10.99 -10.68 7.67
CA SER A 165 -9.57 -10.62 8.01
C SER A 165 -9.34 -11.18 9.41
N THR A 166 -8.55 -12.25 9.53
CA THR A 166 -8.25 -12.92 10.81
C THR A 166 -6.76 -12.84 11.12
N MET A 167 -6.37 -11.88 11.95
CA MET A 167 -5.01 -11.80 12.50
C MET A 167 -4.89 -12.69 13.75
N TYR A 168 -3.90 -13.58 13.77
CA TYR A 168 -3.61 -14.44 14.90
C TYR A 168 -2.65 -13.76 15.91
N PRO A 169 -2.57 -14.25 17.17
CA PRO A 169 -1.61 -13.72 18.13
C PRO A 169 -0.16 -13.76 17.63
N LYS A 170 0.59 -12.68 17.89
CA LYS A 170 1.98 -12.47 17.42
C LYS A 170 2.12 -12.29 15.90
N SER A 171 1.02 -12.06 15.18
CA SER A 171 1.07 -11.53 13.82
C SER A 171 1.28 -10.02 13.82
N LYS A 172 1.90 -9.50 12.76
CA LYS A 172 2.14 -8.07 12.55
C LYS A 172 2.13 -7.76 11.06
N ILE A 173 1.55 -6.62 10.67
CA ILE A 173 1.67 -6.01 9.35
C ILE A 173 2.59 -4.78 9.48
N ASP A 174 3.68 -4.74 8.72
CA ASP A 174 4.64 -3.64 8.74
C ASP A 174 4.08 -2.35 8.13
N ALA A 175 4.68 -1.21 8.48
CA ALA A 175 4.32 0.11 7.96
C ALA A 175 4.35 0.15 6.43
N HIS A 176 3.19 0.42 5.83
CA HIS A 176 3.03 0.44 4.37
C HIS A 176 1.94 1.42 3.92
N TYR A 177 1.79 1.53 2.59
CA TYR A 177 0.86 2.43 1.92
C TYR A 177 0.09 1.65 0.84
N ALA A 178 -1.21 1.93 0.70
CA ALA A 178 -2.02 1.42 -0.42
C ALA A 178 -1.47 1.83 -1.79
N PRO A 179 -1.82 1.10 -2.88
CA PRO A 179 -1.40 1.47 -4.22
C PRO A 179 -2.00 2.80 -4.71
N CYS A 180 -3.17 3.22 -4.23
CA CYS A 180 -3.82 4.46 -4.67
C CYS A 180 -4.71 5.09 -3.59
N ASN A 181 -5.00 6.38 -3.72
CA ASN A 181 -5.89 7.17 -2.85
C ASN A 181 -7.35 7.25 -3.35
N LEU A 182 -7.80 6.30 -4.18
CA LEU A 182 -9.14 6.32 -4.78
C LEU A 182 -10.23 5.72 -3.88
N ARG A 183 -9.86 5.14 -2.73
CA ARG A 183 -10.75 4.39 -1.85
C ARG A 183 -10.56 4.80 -0.41
N LEU A 184 -11.60 4.58 0.39
CA LEU A 184 -11.47 4.51 1.85
C LEU A 184 -11.66 3.05 2.28
N ARG A 185 -10.94 2.65 3.32
CA ARG A 185 -11.05 1.33 3.93
C ARG A 185 -11.97 1.41 5.14
N CYS A 186 -12.86 0.42 5.27
CA CYS A 186 -13.68 0.22 6.46
C CYS A 186 -13.21 -1.06 7.16
N HIS A 187 -12.86 -0.98 8.44
CA HIS A 187 -12.70 -2.15 9.30
C HIS A 187 -13.93 -2.25 10.21
N PHE A 188 -14.65 -3.37 10.13
CA PHE A 188 -15.79 -3.69 10.99
C PHE A 188 -15.41 -4.83 11.96
N PRO A 189 -15.11 -4.54 13.24
CA PRO A 189 -14.53 -5.54 14.14
C PRO A 189 -15.58 -6.53 14.65
N LEU A 190 -15.44 -7.80 14.25
CA LEU A 190 -16.33 -8.89 14.69
C LEU A 190 -15.89 -9.51 16.02
N ILE A 191 -14.58 -9.70 16.20
CA ILE A 191 -13.99 -10.26 17.42
C ILE A 191 -12.72 -9.46 17.70
N VAL A 192 -12.58 -8.95 18.93
CA VAL A 192 -11.38 -8.27 19.40
C VAL A 192 -10.96 -8.91 20.72
N PRO A 193 -9.68 -9.29 20.92
CA PRO A 193 -9.21 -9.88 22.18
C PRO A 193 -9.44 -8.97 23.39
N ASN A 194 -9.72 -9.58 24.54
CA ASN A 194 -9.84 -8.91 25.84
C ASN A 194 -8.46 -8.52 26.41
N SER A 195 -7.73 -7.67 25.69
CA SER A 195 -6.61 -6.89 26.22
C SER A 195 -6.92 -5.40 26.14
N ASN A 196 -6.45 -4.65 27.15
CA ASN A 196 -6.55 -3.19 27.23
C ASN A 196 -5.35 -2.49 26.58
N ARG A 197 -4.40 -3.25 26.02
CA ARG A 197 -3.18 -2.77 25.38
C ARG A 197 -3.38 -2.69 23.87
N VAL A 198 -2.99 -1.57 23.26
CA VAL A 198 -3.17 -1.37 21.81
C VAL A 198 -2.14 -2.17 21.02
N GLU A 199 -0.95 -2.35 21.60
CA GLU A 199 0.13 -3.19 21.10
C GLU A 199 -0.19 -4.71 21.09
N ASP A 200 -1.26 -5.15 21.77
CA ASP A 200 -1.71 -6.54 21.72
C ASP A 200 -2.73 -6.78 20.59
N CYS A 201 -3.50 -5.75 20.20
CA CYS A 201 -4.43 -5.76 19.06
C CYS A 201 -4.88 -4.32 18.74
N GLY A 202 -4.30 -3.72 17.70
CA GLY A 202 -4.58 -2.34 17.32
C GLY A 202 -3.92 -1.97 16.00
N MET A 203 -4.10 -0.73 15.58
CA MET A 203 -3.61 -0.23 14.30
C MET A 203 -3.14 1.22 14.44
N ARG A 204 -2.05 1.58 13.76
CA ARG A 204 -1.62 2.96 13.56
C ARG A 204 -1.92 3.38 12.14
N ILE A 205 -2.40 4.61 11.98
CA ILE A 205 -2.58 5.29 10.70
C ILE A 205 -2.03 6.70 10.87
N ALA A 206 -1.05 7.07 10.06
CA ALA A 206 -0.32 8.33 10.22
C ALA A 206 0.24 8.48 11.64
N ASP A 207 -0.23 9.49 12.37
CA ASP A 207 0.09 9.84 13.76
C ASP A 207 -0.90 9.27 14.80
N THR A 208 -1.99 8.64 14.36
CA THR A 208 -3.07 8.17 15.22
C THR A 208 -3.03 6.66 15.39
N THR A 209 -2.98 6.21 16.64
CA THR A 209 -2.99 4.79 17.01
C THR A 209 -4.27 4.48 17.78
N PHE A 210 -4.99 3.41 17.41
CA PHE A 210 -6.24 3.02 18.03
C PHE A 210 -6.38 1.50 18.15
N ARG A 211 -7.23 1.06 19.08
CA ARG A 211 -7.68 -0.33 19.22
C ARG A 211 -9.07 -0.46 18.61
N TRP A 212 -9.33 -1.57 17.93
CA TRP A 212 -10.67 -1.87 17.43
C TRP A 212 -11.67 -2.08 18.57
N GLU A 213 -12.89 -1.60 18.38
CA GLU A 213 -14.02 -1.88 19.27
C GLU A 213 -15.04 -2.76 18.55
N VAL A 214 -15.49 -3.83 19.21
CA VAL A 214 -16.44 -4.80 18.65
C VAL A 214 -17.71 -4.09 18.18
N GLY A 215 -18.13 -4.36 16.95
CA GLY A 215 -19.33 -3.78 16.35
C GLY A 215 -19.24 -2.29 15.97
N LYS A 216 -18.10 -1.62 16.16
CA LYS A 216 -17.90 -0.21 15.76
C LYS A 216 -17.02 -0.11 14.51
N PRO A 217 -17.56 0.28 13.34
CA PRO A 217 -16.75 0.44 12.15
C PRO A 217 -15.77 1.61 12.25
N VAL A 218 -14.58 1.44 11.68
CA VAL A 218 -13.57 2.51 11.54
C VAL A 218 -13.28 2.74 10.06
N PHE A 219 -13.37 4.01 9.63
CA PHE A 219 -13.15 4.43 8.25
C PHE A 219 -11.85 5.24 8.13
N PHE A 220 -11.01 4.89 7.17
CA PHE A 220 -9.71 5.51 6.99
C PHE A 220 -9.23 5.52 5.54
N ASP A 221 -8.30 6.42 5.24
CA ASP A 221 -7.63 6.49 3.94
C ASP A 221 -6.34 5.66 4.00
N ASP A 222 -6.35 4.48 3.36
CA ASP A 222 -5.21 3.56 3.37
C ASP A 222 -4.05 4.00 2.46
N ALA A 223 -4.16 5.16 1.80
CA ALA A 223 -3.03 5.84 1.16
C ALA A 223 -2.14 6.60 2.14
N TYR A 224 -2.52 6.76 3.42
CA TYR A 224 -1.59 7.13 4.49
C TYR A 224 -0.78 5.91 4.96
N GLU A 225 0.35 6.16 5.62
CA GLU A 225 1.13 5.09 6.24
C GLU A 225 0.32 4.41 7.33
N HIS A 226 0.28 3.08 7.32
CA HIS A 226 -0.41 2.29 8.34
C HIS A 226 0.25 0.94 8.62
N GLU A 227 0.05 0.44 9.84
CA GLU A 227 0.58 -0.82 10.40
C GLU A 227 -0.38 -1.37 11.46
N GLY A 228 -0.33 -2.67 11.75
CA GLY A 228 -1.16 -3.36 12.76
C GLY A 228 -0.82 -4.83 12.92
#